data_AF-G3J2Q2-F1
#
_entry.id   AF-G3J2Q2-F1
#
_cell.length_a   1.000
_cell.length_b   1.000
_cell.length_c   1.000
_cell.angle_alpha   90.00
_cell.angle_beta   90.00
_cell.angle_gamma   90.00
#
_symmetry.space_group_name_H-M   'P 1'
#
loop_
_entity.id
_entity.type
_entity.pdbx_description
1 polymer ?
#
loop_
_entity_poly.entity_id
_entity_poly.type
_entity_poly.pdbx_seq_one_letter_code
_entity_poly.pdbx_strand_id
1 'polypeptide(L)'
;MSSKRHRSVPPAPTRITRSHANSSPSKSIIAVHHSTRRSHPNTATTTTTPHASSSSSGRSAAAVSHLAAQADALAKMTLEMNLRSVSKQADRLERDLRALVQGTSNDAAFRAQHEIRLQDMWKEILAVKAHAAQDRDTRHLADQECQQATRRIMDEMRADIAGVRDAVGGLAATLAEMPSPEQMQAALSQSSEGDDARQNDSDSQQPRSSSTHARIQDALRSTRRWNRDRKTSSLAEAAFCAGYLRQQSRRDARMAVFLQRAVQRRVQARFPGRTLRPRSLDELCALVRWADIRAVVEDVLLRDTTDVMAALGV
;
A
#
# COMPACT_ATOMS: atom_id res chain seq x y z
N MET A 1 -19.76 30.25 -28.98
CA MET A 1 -18.35 30.67 -28.86
C MET A 1 -17.65 29.69 -27.93
N SER A 2 -16.71 28.89 -28.42
CA SER A 2 -16.22 27.70 -27.70
C SER A 2 -14.79 27.87 -27.20
N SER A 3 -14.61 28.23 -25.92
CA SER A 3 -13.28 28.30 -25.29
C SER A 3 -12.72 26.91 -24.99
N LYS A 4 -11.80 26.44 -25.83
CA LYS A 4 -10.96 25.27 -25.55
C LYS A 4 -10.04 25.57 -24.36
N ARG A 5 -10.27 24.95 -23.20
CA ARG A 5 -9.27 24.94 -22.12
C ARG A 5 -8.32 23.76 -22.30
N HIS A 6 -7.06 24.04 -22.61
CA HIS A 6 -6.00 23.04 -22.64
C HIS A 6 -5.72 22.53 -21.22
N ARG A 7 -5.65 21.20 -21.06
CA ARG A 7 -5.30 20.55 -19.79
C ARG A 7 -3.81 20.20 -19.81
N SER A 8 -3.02 20.94 -19.03
CA SER A 8 -1.57 20.70 -18.91
C SER A 8 -1.29 19.33 -18.27
N VAL A 9 -0.33 18.60 -18.85
CA VAL A 9 0.15 17.29 -18.38
C VAL A 9 1.48 17.50 -17.64
N PRO A 10 1.70 16.91 -16.45
CA PRO A 10 2.99 17.00 -15.76
C PRO A 10 4.06 16.14 -16.46
N PRO A 11 5.34 16.60 -16.50
CA PRO A 11 6.42 15.82 -17.12
C PRO A 11 6.78 14.59 -16.26
N ALA A 12 7.12 13.49 -16.94
CA ALA A 12 7.57 12.26 -16.29
C ALA A 12 9.04 12.36 -15.81
N PRO A 13 9.42 11.70 -14.69
CA PRO A 13 10.80 11.69 -14.23
C PRO A 13 11.69 10.83 -15.15
N THR A 14 12.86 11.37 -15.49
CA THR A 14 13.86 10.70 -16.33
C THR A 14 14.52 9.53 -15.61
N ARG A 15 14.49 8.36 -16.27
CA ARG A 15 15.06 7.11 -15.79
C ARG A 15 16.57 7.07 -16.06
N ILE A 16 17.40 7.42 -15.09
CA ILE A 16 18.86 7.21 -15.18
C ILE A 16 19.17 5.73 -14.98
N THR A 17 19.65 5.09 -16.04
CA THR A 17 20.27 3.76 -15.97
C THR A 17 21.70 3.88 -15.46
N ARG A 18 22.05 3.18 -14.37
CA ARG A 18 23.44 2.99 -13.97
C ARG A 18 23.75 1.51 -13.82
N SER A 19 24.64 1.02 -14.68
CA SER A 19 25.16 -0.35 -14.67
C SER A 19 26.45 -0.45 -13.86
N HIS A 20 26.86 -1.71 -13.62
CA HIS A 20 28.14 -2.20 -13.12
C HIS A 20 28.43 -2.28 -11.61
N ALA A 21 28.65 -3.55 -11.23
CA ALA A 21 29.84 -4.08 -10.55
C ALA A 21 30.01 -3.91 -9.02
N ASN A 22 29.65 -4.99 -8.33
CA ASN A 22 30.58 -5.89 -7.66
C ASN A 22 31.62 -5.28 -6.68
N SER A 23 31.34 -5.36 -5.37
CA SER A 23 32.36 -5.68 -4.35
C SER A 23 31.71 -6.11 -3.02
N SER A 24 32.37 -7.03 -2.33
CA SER A 24 31.90 -7.71 -1.11
C SER A 24 31.92 -6.84 0.16
N PRO A 25 31.18 -7.21 1.22
CA PRO A 25 31.00 -6.37 2.40
C PRO A 25 32.17 -6.48 3.39
N SER A 26 32.74 -5.34 3.78
CA SER A 26 33.65 -5.24 4.93
C SER A 26 32.92 -4.69 6.14
N LYS A 27 32.86 -5.48 7.22
CA LYS A 27 32.36 -5.07 8.53
C LYS A 27 33.33 -4.06 9.15
N SER A 28 32.90 -2.83 9.41
CA SER A 28 33.58 -1.91 10.33
C SER A 28 32.84 -1.90 11.66
N ILE A 29 33.23 -2.82 12.55
CA ILE A 29 32.81 -2.78 13.95
C ILE A 29 33.50 -1.57 14.61
N ILE A 30 32.72 -0.78 15.34
CA ILE A 30 33.20 0.31 16.18
C ILE A 30 34.08 -0.29 17.28
N ALA A 31 35.38 -0.02 17.24
CA ALA A 31 36.34 -0.39 18.29
C ALA A 31 37.06 0.87 18.79
N VAL A 32 36.97 1.09 20.10
CA VAL A 32 37.39 2.33 20.77
C VAL A 32 38.92 2.38 20.95
N HIS A 33 39.44 3.62 20.96
CA HIS A 33 40.84 3.98 21.12
C HIS A 33 41.59 3.19 22.21
N HIS A 34 42.81 2.77 21.89
CA HIS A 34 43.87 2.51 22.85
C HIS A 34 45.24 2.89 22.25
N SER A 35 45.59 4.17 22.37
CA SER A 35 46.96 4.63 22.15
C SER A 35 47.79 4.37 23.40
N THR A 36 48.79 3.49 23.32
CA THR A 36 49.83 3.37 24.36
C THR A 36 51.19 3.07 23.73
N ARG A 37 52.18 3.90 24.09
CA ARG A 37 53.64 3.71 23.98
C ARG A 37 54.20 3.24 22.63
N ARG A 38 54.78 4.19 21.89
CA ARG A 38 55.99 3.94 21.11
C ARG A 38 57.18 4.53 21.88
N SER A 39 58.18 3.72 22.17
CA SER A 39 59.34 4.07 22.97
C SER A 39 60.30 5.01 22.24
N HIS A 40 60.88 5.95 22.98
CA HIS A 40 62.11 6.66 22.62
C HIS A 40 63.15 6.41 23.74
N PRO A 41 64.43 6.24 23.41
CA PRO A 41 65.46 6.01 24.42
C PRO A 41 65.73 7.29 25.22
N ASN A 42 65.70 7.19 26.54
CA ASN A 42 66.22 8.21 27.44
C ASN A 42 67.74 8.28 27.31
N THR A 43 68.29 9.49 27.17
CA THR A 43 69.74 9.72 27.25
C THR A 43 70.05 10.71 28.37
N ALA A 44 70.73 10.21 29.41
CA ALA A 44 71.60 10.88 30.38
C ALA A 44 71.10 12.08 31.23
N THR A 45 71.23 11.93 32.55
CA THR A 45 71.43 13.06 33.50
C THR A 45 72.41 12.69 34.63
N THR A 46 73.68 13.00 34.40
CA THR A 46 74.74 13.46 35.34
C THR A 46 74.93 12.87 36.76
N THR A 47 76.11 12.26 36.97
CA THR A 47 77.02 12.32 38.14
C THR A 47 78.36 11.65 37.74
N THR A 48 79.59 12.05 38.14
CA THR A 48 80.13 13.28 38.77
C THR A 48 81.61 13.49 38.34
N THR A 49 82.18 14.67 38.58
CA THR A 49 83.61 15.07 38.47
C THR A 49 84.42 14.72 39.76
N PRO A 50 85.78 14.83 39.86
CA PRO A 50 86.67 15.83 39.21
C PRO A 50 88.15 15.45 38.83
N HIS A 51 88.87 16.49 38.34
CA HIS A 51 90.32 16.61 38.01
C HIS A 51 90.81 15.91 36.72
N ALA A 52 91.57 16.55 35.82
CA ALA A 52 92.68 17.51 36.04
C ALA A 52 92.82 18.61 34.96
N SER A 53 93.83 19.46 35.13
CA SER A 53 94.06 20.77 34.47
C SER A 53 94.62 20.71 33.05
N SER A 54 94.26 21.67 32.16
CA SER A 54 95.22 22.48 31.39
C SER A 54 94.58 23.48 30.39
N SER A 55 94.95 24.75 30.55
CA SER A 55 95.04 25.84 29.55
C SER A 55 94.54 25.61 28.11
N SER A 56 93.37 26.19 27.75
CA SER A 56 93.03 26.54 26.34
C SER A 56 91.84 27.53 26.18
N SER A 57 91.82 28.61 26.97
CA SER A 57 90.67 29.54 27.10
C SER A 57 90.21 30.28 25.82
N GLY A 58 90.87 30.12 24.68
CA GLY A 58 90.44 30.68 23.39
C GLY A 58 89.62 29.73 22.49
N ARG A 59 89.76 28.40 22.64
CA ARG A 59 89.08 27.42 21.76
C ARG A 59 87.74 26.92 22.31
N SER A 60 87.58 26.91 23.64
CA SER A 60 86.37 26.41 24.30
C SER A 60 85.14 27.29 24.01
N ALA A 61 85.29 28.62 24.06
CA ALA A 61 84.19 29.56 23.78
C ALA A 61 83.61 29.40 22.37
N ALA A 62 84.47 29.21 21.36
CA ALA A 62 84.07 29.00 19.97
C ALA A 62 83.32 27.66 19.77
N ALA A 63 83.71 26.60 20.50
CA ALA A 63 83.02 25.32 20.49
C ALA A 63 81.62 25.43 21.16
N VAL A 64 81.51 26.18 22.25
CA VAL A 64 80.22 26.44 22.93
C VAL A 64 79.30 27.27 22.04
N SER A 65 79.79 28.31 21.35
CA SER A 65 78.97 29.09 20.41
C SER A 65 78.53 28.28 19.18
N HIS A 66 79.36 27.36 18.69
CA HIS A 66 78.98 26.44 17.62
C HIS A 66 77.88 25.46 18.08
N LEU A 67 78.01 24.90 19.28
CA LEU A 67 77.00 24.01 19.86
C LEU A 67 75.66 24.73 20.09
N ALA A 68 75.70 25.98 20.55
CA ALA A 68 74.50 26.83 20.69
C ALA A 68 73.83 27.10 19.33
N ALA A 69 74.61 27.49 18.31
CA ALA A 69 74.10 27.72 16.95
C ALA A 69 73.49 26.44 16.34
N GLN A 70 74.09 25.27 16.61
CA GLN A 70 73.56 23.97 16.19
C GLN A 70 72.26 23.62 16.94
N ALA A 71 72.17 23.90 18.23
CA ALA A 71 70.95 23.72 19.03
C ALA A 71 69.81 24.63 18.53
N ASP A 72 70.11 25.91 18.23
CA ASP A 72 69.16 26.86 17.65
C ASP A 72 68.67 26.43 16.26
N ALA A 73 69.57 25.91 15.42
CA ALA A 73 69.21 25.38 14.10
C ALA A 73 68.27 24.16 14.21
N LEU A 74 68.57 23.23 15.13
CA LEU A 74 67.71 22.07 15.41
C LEU A 74 66.35 22.48 16.01
N ALA A 75 66.34 23.47 16.90
CA ALA A 75 65.11 24.01 17.48
C ALA A 75 64.21 24.64 16.41
N LYS A 76 64.78 25.47 15.52
CA LYS A 76 64.07 26.06 14.37
C LYS A 76 63.51 24.98 13.43
N MET A 77 64.33 23.99 13.04
CA MET A 77 63.90 22.88 12.18
C MET A 77 62.77 22.05 12.82
N THR A 78 62.86 21.79 14.12
CA THR A 78 61.82 21.07 14.87
C THR A 78 60.52 21.88 14.95
N LEU A 79 60.61 23.19 15.18
CA LEU A 79 59.48 24.10 15.18
C LEU A 79 58.81 24.17 13.80
N GLU A 80 59.56 24.31 12.71
CA GLU A 80 59.03 24.27 11.35
C GLU A 80 58.36 22.94 11.02
N MET A 81 58.97 21.80 11.39
CA MET A 81 58.38 20.48 11.19
C MET A 81 57.06 20.34 11.95
N ASN A 82 57.00 20.82 13.19
CA ASN A 82 55.80 20.82 14.01
C ASN A 82 54.71 21.74 13.42
N LEU A 83 55.05 22.95 12.97
CA LEU A 83 54.11 23.84 12.29
C LEU A 83 53.54 23.24 11.00
N ARG A 84 54.37 22.59 10.18
CA ARG A 84 53.90 21.86 8.97
C ARG A 84 52.97 20.70 9.34
N SER A 85 53.27 19.98 10.42
CA SER A 85 52.42 18.90 10.94
C SER A 85 51.06 19.42 11.44
N VAL A 86 51.06 20.49 12.24
CA VAL A 86 49.84 21.13 12.75
C VAL A 86 49.01 21.74 11.61
N SER A 87 49.63 22.42 10.65
CA SER A 87 48.95 22.95 9.46
C SER A 87 48.22 21.83 8.68
N LYS A 88 48.92 20.72 8.39
CA LYS A 88 48.32 19.55 7.72
C LYS A 88 47.17 18.91 8.52
N GLN A 89 47.22 18.97 9.86
CA GLN A 89 46.13 18.51 10.72
C GLN A 89 44.95 19.50 10.70
N ALA A 90 45.22 20.81 10.74
CA ALA A 90 44.20 21.85 10.62
C ALA A 90 43.46 21.76 9.27
N ASP A 91 44.17 21.65 8.15
CA ASP A 91 43.58 21.45 6.81
C ASP A 91 42.69 20.20 6.74
N ARG A 92 43.05 19.15 7.50
CA ARG A 92 42.26 17.92 7.56
C ARG A 92 41.00 18.14 8.39
N LEU A 93 41.11 18.70 9.59
CA LEU A 93 39.97 19.03 10.44
C LEU A 93 39.01 19.98 9.74
N GLU A 94 39.52 20.97 8.99
CA GLU A 94 38.70 21.90 8.22
C GLU A 94 37.90 21.19 7.12
N ARG A 95 38.51 20.24 6.39
CA ARG A 95 37.81 19.40 5.41
C ARG A 95 36.78 18.47 6.06
N ASP A 96 37.14 17.83 7.17
CA ASP A 96 36.27 16.91 7.90
C ASP A 96 35.06 17.67 8.51
N LEU A 97 35.26 18.89 9.02
CA LEU A 97 34.19 19.79 9.48
C LEU A 97 33.29 20.26 8.33
N ARG A 98 33.83 20.65 7.17
CA ARG A 98 33.01 21.00 5.99
C ARG A 98 32.13 19.83 5.55
N ALA A 99 32.68 18.62 5.51
CA ALA A 99 31.93 17.41 5.18
C ALA A 99 30.82 17.12 6.20
N LEU A 100 31.10 17.27 7.49
CA LEU A 100 30.11 17.12 8.56
C LEU A 100 28.99 18.15 8.43
N VAL A 101 29.32 19.43 8.24
CA VAL A 101 28.34 20.51 8.05
C VAL A 101 27.43 20.22 6.86
N GLN A 102 27.99 19.82 5.71
CA GLN A 102 27.21 19.43 4.53
C GLN A 102 26.30 18.22 4.78
N GLY A 103 26.76 17.22 5.54
CA GLY A 103 25.92 16.12 6.01
C GLY A 103 24.74 16.62 6.85
N THR A 104 25.02 17.45 7.86
CA THR A 104 23.97 17.98 8.76
C THR A 104 22.99 18.93 8.08
N SER A 105 23.41 19.68 7.05
CA SER A 105 22.50 20.52 6.26
C SER A 105 21.56 19.69 5.39
N ASN A 106 22.04 18.57 4.84
CA ASN A 106 21.20 17.62 4.12
C ASN A 106 20.19 16.94 5.07
N ASP A 107 20.62 16.57 6.28
CA ASP A 107 19.72 16.05 7.32
C ASP A 107 18.66 17.08 7.74
N ALA A 108 19.04 18.35 7.91
CA ALA A 108 18.10 19.43 8.25
C ALA A 108 17.06 19.64 7.14
N ALA A 109 17.50 19.66 5.88
CA ALA A 109 16.61 19.73 4.72
C ALA A 109 15.68 18.50 4.62
N PHE A 110 16.20 17.30 4.87
CA PHE A 110 15.39 16.08 4.93
C PHE A 110 14.33 16.13 6.03
N ARG A 111 14.69 16.57 7.25
CA ARG A 111 13.73 16.75 8.35
C ARG A 111 12.65 17.76 8.01
N ALA A 112 13.01 18.90 7.41
CA ALA A 112 12.03 19.91 6.97
C ALA A 112 11.06 19.36 5.91
N GLN A 113 11.56 18.65 4.90
CA GLN A 113 10.72 18.00 3.89
C GLN A 113 9.83 16.88 4.48
N HIS A 114 10.34 16.15 5.47
CA HIS A 114 9.58 15.12 6.17
C HIS A 114 8.45 15.73 7.00
N GLU A 115 8.72 16.81 7.73
CA GLU A 115 7.76 17.54 8.54
C GLU A 115 6.62 18.12 7.69
N ILE A 116 6.94 18.78 6.56
CA ILE A 116 5.93 19.26 5.60
C ILE A 116 5.03 18.11 5.13
N ARG A 117 5.62 16.95 4.77
CA ARG A 117 4.86 15.76 4.33
C ARG A 117 3.95 15.21 5.42
N LEU A 118 4.37 15.21 6.68
CA LEU A 118 3.53 14.81 7.81
C LEU A 118 2.36 15.77 8.00
N GLN A 119 2.61 17.08 7.92
CA GLN A 119 1.57 18.10 8.05
C GLN A 119 0.54 18.02 6.93
N ASP A 120 0.96 17.78 5.68
CA ASP A 120 0.04 17.63 4.56
C ASP A 120 -0.79 16.34 4.67
N MET A 121 -0.18 15.22 5.07
CA MET A 121 -0.90 13.97 5.35
C MET A 121 -1.90 14.14 6.50
N TRP A 122 -1.56 14.92 7.53
CA TRP A 122 -2.48 15.22 8.63
C TRP A 122 -3.68 16.05 8.18
N LYS A 123 -3.47 17.07 7.33
CA LYS A 123 -4.56 17.84 6.71
C LYS A 123 -5.46 16.95 5.85
N GLU A 124 -4.88 16.04 5.06
CA GLU A 124 -5.65 15.08 4.25
C GLU A 124 -6.49 14.15 5.13
N ILE A 125 -5.92 13.60 6.22
CA ILE A 125 -6.66 12.77 7.19
C ILE A 125 -7.82 13.54 7.82
N LEU A 126 -7.63 14.81 8.18
CA LEU A 126 -8.70 15.66 8.72
C LEU A 126 -9.80 15.94 7.68
N ALA A 127 -9.42 16.23 6.43
CA ALA A 127 -10.38 16.44 5.34
C ALA A 127 -11.19 15.17 5.04
N VAL A 128 -10.54 14.00 4.95
CA VAL A 128 -11.21 12.70 4.78
C VAL A 128 -12.13 12.39 5.97
N LYS A 129 -11.71 12.71 7.20
CA LYS A 129 -12.56 12.55 8.40
C LYS A 129 -13.79 13.45 8.36
N ALA A 130 -13.67 14.70 7.90
CA ALA A 130 -14.78 15.62 7.74
C ALA A 130 -15.78 15.13 6.67
N HIS A 131 -15.29 14.73 5.49
CA HIS A 131 -16.13 14.15 4.45
C HIS A 131 -16.81 12.85 4.91
N ALA A 132 -16.10 11.97 5.63
CA ALA A 132 -16.69 10.73 6.14
C ALA A 132 -17.75 10.94 7.24
N ALA A 133 -17.75 12.10 7.93
CA ALA A 133 -18.84 12.49 8.82
C ALA A 133 -20.04 12.98 8.00
N GLN A 134 -19.82 13.91 7.06
CA GLN A 134 -20.87 14.44 6.18
C GLN A 134 -21.57 13.35 5.34
N ASP A 135 -20.81 12.35 4.85
CA ASP A 135 -21.34 11.17 4.14
C ASP A 135 -22.18 10.26 5.03
N ARG A 136 -21.96 10.24 6.36
CA ARG A 136 -22.79 9.49 7.30
C ARG A 136 -24.10 10.22 7.58
N ASP A 137 -24.03 11.52 7.83
CA ASP A 137 -25.18 12.34 8.16
C ASP A 137 -26.15 12.40 6.96
N THR A 138 -25.63 12.59 5.74
CA THR A 138 -26.43 12.57 4.50
C THR A 138 -27.07 11.21 4.21
N ARG A 139 -26.36 10.09 4.44
CA ARG A 139 -26.96 8.75 4.31
C ARG A 139 -28.04 8.50 5.35
N HIS A 140 -27.83 8.91 6.60
CA HIS A 140 -28.83 8.75 7.66
C HIS A 140 -30.13 9.52 7.34
N LEU A 141 -30.01 10.73 6.78
CA LEU A 141 -31.17 11.50 6.30
C LEU A 141 -31.88 10.80 5.13
N ALA A 142 -31.14 10.33 4.12
CA ALA A 142 -31.72 9.62 2.98
C ALA A 142 -32.41 8.29 3.37
N ASP A 143 -31.82 7.52 4.29
CA ASP A 143 -32.43 6.30 4.83
C ASP A 143 -33.70 6.62 5.63
N GLN A 144 -33.73 7.74 6.37
CA GLN A 144 -34.91 8.18 7.12
C GLN A 144 -36.05 8.65 6.20
N GLU A 145 -35.75 9.38 5.13
CA GLU A 145 -36.72 9.77 4.10
C GLU A 145 -37.29 8.54 3.37
N CYS A 146 -36.42 7.59 2.99
CA CYS A 146 -36.82 6.32 2.37
C CYS A 146 -37.78 5.50 3.26
N GLN A 147 -37.49 5.42 4.57
CA GLN A 147 -38.38 4.77 5.53
C GLN A 147 -39.74 5.49 5.66
N GLN A 148 -39.75 6.83 5.65
CA GLN A 148 -41.00 7.59 5.70
C GLN A 148 -41.84 7.41 4.42
N ALA A 149 -41.21 7.45 3.25
CA ALA A 149 -41.88 7.19 1.97
C ALA A 149 -42.48 5.77 1.94
N THR A 150 -41.71 4.76 2.38
CA THR A 150 -42.19 3.38 2.46
C THR A 150 -43.42 3.23 3.37
N ARG A 151 -43.45 3.95 4.51
CA ARG A 151 -44.63 3.95 5.40
C ARG A 151 -45.86 4.57 4.74
N ARG A 152 -45.72 5.72 4.08
CA ARG A 152 -46.81 6.39 3.35
C ARG A 152 -47.43 5.45 2.30
N ILE A 153 -46.59 4.80 1.48
CA ILE A 153 -47.04 3.84 0.47
C ILE A 153 -47.79 2.65 1.11
N MET A 154 -47.33 2.13 2.26
CA MET A 154 -48.05 1.06 2.96
C MET A 154 -49.39 1.52 3.54
N ASP A 155 -49.49 2.76 4.02
CA ASP A 155 -50.74 3.30 4.57
C ASP A 155 -51.74 3.65 3.44
N GLU A 156 -51.27 4.18 2.31
CA GLU A 156 -52.04 4.35 1.07
C GLU A 156 -52.57 3.00 0.56
N MET A 157 -51.69 2.00 0.39
CA MET A 157 -52.10 0.67 -0.07
C MET A 157 -53.07 -0.02 0.90
N ARG A 158 -52.98 0.25 2.21
CA ARG A 158 -53.96 -0.23 3.20
C ARG A 158 -55.32 0.47 3.04
N ALA A 159 -55.34 1.77 2.76
CA ALA A 159 -56.57 2.51 2.48
C ALA A 159 -57.23 2.01 1.19
N ASP A 160 -56.45 1.77 0.13
CA ASP A 160 -56.95 1.22 -1.13
C ASP A 160 -57.55 -0.19 -0.94
N ILE A 161 -56.87 -1.07 -0.19
CA ILE A 161 -57.40 -2.41 0.14
C ILE A 161 -58.70 -2.33 0.94
N ALA A 162 -58.83 -1.37 1.87
CA ALA A 162 -60.08 -1.15 2.60
C ALA A 162 -61.19 -0.70 1.63
N GLY A 163 -60.92 0.26 0.74
CA GLY A 163 -61.86 0.73 -0.28
C GLY A 163 -62.30 -0.38 -1.24
N VAL A 164 -61.37 -1.23 -1.70
CA VAL A 164 -61.69 -2.41 -2.53
C VAL A 164 -62.57 -3.40 -1.76
N ARG A 165 -62.27 -3.68 -0.49
CA ARG A 165 -63.07 -4.59 0.33
C ARG A 165 -64.49 -4.06 0.54
N ASP A 166 -64.64 -2.77 0.77
CA ASP A 166 -65.95 -2.14 0.98
C ASP A 166 -66.75 -2.08 -0.34
N ALA A 167 -66.09 -1.86 -1.48
CA ALA A 167 -66.71 -1.98 -2.81
C ALA A 167 -67.17 -3.42 -3.13
N VAL A 168 -66.35 -4.43 -2.81
CA VAL A 168 -66.73 -5.86 -2.93
C VAL A 168 -67.87 -6.21 -1.98
N GLY A 169 -67.88 -5.66 -0.75
CA GLY A 169 -68.99 -5.80 0.19
C GLY A 169 -70.28 -5.19 -0.33
N GLY A 170 -70.21 -4.01 -0.95
CA GLY A 170 -71.34 -3.38 -1.65
C GLY A 170 -71.88 -4.22 -2.81
N LEU A 171 -70.98 -4.76 -3.66
CA LEU A 171 -71.36 -5.66 -4.75
C LEU A 171 -72.03 -6.94 -4.21
N ALA A 172 -71.48 -7.54 -3.15
CA ALA A 172 -72.07 -8.71 -2.50
C ALA A 172 -73.47 -8.43 -1.92
N ALA A 173 -73.69 -7.24 -1.35
CA ALA A 173 -75.01 -6.80 -0.90
C ALA A 173 -76.00 -6.65 -2.08
N THR A 174 -75.60 -6.01 -3.19
CA THR A 174 -76.45 -5.91 -4.39
C THR A 174 -76.75 -7.27 -5.03
N LEU A 175 -75.82 -8.23 -4.95
CA LEU A 175 -76.01 -9.62 -5.37
C LEU A 175 -77.00 -10.37 -4.45
N ALA A 176 -77.04 -10.06 -3.16
CA ALA A 176 -77.99 -10.62 -2.20
C ALA A 176 -79.40 -10.03 -2.33
N GLU A 177 -79.54 -8.82 -2.88
CA GLU A 177 -80.84 -8.23 -3.29
C GLU A 177 -81.36 -8.74 -4.64
N MET A 178 -80.55 -9.47 -5.42
CA MET A 178 -81.07 -10.11 -6.65
C MET A 178 -81.99 -11.29 -6.32
N PRO A 179 -83.04 -11.55 -7.13
CA PRO A 179 -83.99 -12.63 -6.85
C PRO A 179 -83.36 -14.03 -6.80
N SER A 180 -83.96 -14.90 -5.98
CA SER A 180 -83.49 -16.27 -5.70
C SER A 180 -83.13 -17.07 -6.97
N PRO A 181 -82.02 -17.84 -6.97
CA PRO A 181 -81.56 -18.61 -8.12
C PRO A 181 -82.56 -19.64 -8.65
N GLU A 182 -83.55 -20.06 -7.86
CA GLU A 182 -84.66 -20.92 -8.32
C GLU A 182 -85.45 -20.28 -9.49
N GLN A 183 -85.50 -18.95 -9.58
CA GLN A 183 -86.17 -18.23 -10.67
C GLN A 183 -85.30 -18.09 -11.93
N MET A 184 -83.98 -18.25 -11.83
CA MET A 184 -83.04 -18.19 -12.98
C MET A 184 -82.62 -19.58 -13.49
N GLN A 185 -82.70 -20.64 -12.67
CA GLN A 185 -82.34 -22.00 -13.07
C GLN A 185 -83.25 -22.61 -14.16
N ALA A 186 -84.42 -22.03 -14.41
CA ALA A 186 -85.32 -22.43 -15.49
C ALA A 186 -84.81 -22.07 -16.91
N ALA A 187 -83.74 -21.27 -17.05
CA ALA A 187 -83.31 -20.69 -18.33
C ALA A 187 -81.97 -21.21 -18.90
N LEU A 188 -81.18 -21.98 -18.14
CA LEU A 188 -79.78 -22.31 -18.50
C LEU A 188 -79.42 -23.80 -18.50
N SER A 189 -80.41 -24.70 -18.48
CA SER A 189 -80.21 -26.15 -18.55
C SER A 189 -79.86 -26.68 -19.96
N GLN A 190 -78.86 -26.09 -20.62
CA GLN A 190 -78.18 -26.69 -21.78
C GLN A 190 -76.68 -26.37 -21.80
N SER A 191 -75.87 -27.44 -21.79
CA SER A 191 -74.54 -27.59 -22.40
C SER A 191 -73.36 -27.94 -21.47
N SER A 192 -72.83 -29.13 -21.75
CA SER A 192 -71.44 -29.61 -21.61
C SER A 192 -70.88 -30.01 -20.25
N GLU A 193 -70.59 -31.31 -20.16
CA GLU A 193 -69.71 -31.99 -19.22
C GLU A 193 -68.21 -31.84 -19.61
N GLY A 194 -67.32 -32.33 -18.73
CA GLY A 194 -65.88 -32.58 -18.97
C GLY A 194 -64.94 -31.42 -18.58
N ASP A 195 -63.67 -31.63 -18.21
CA ASP A 195 -62.93 -32.84 -17.82
C ASP A 195 -61.59 -32.38 -17.14
N ASP A 196 -60.71 -33.33 -16.82
CA ASP A 196 -59.25 -33.19 -16.64
C ASP A 196 -58.65 -32.55 -15.37
N ALA A 197 -58.31 -33.44 -14.43
CA ALA A 197 -56.93 -33.81 -14.10
C ALA A 197 -55.80 -32.74 -13.93
N ARG A 198 -55.29 -32.70 -12.69
CA ARG A 198 -53.84 -32.69 -12.32
C ARG A 198 -52.95 -31.53 -12.79
N GLN A 199 -52.76 -30.54 -11.90
CA GLN A 199 -51.52 -29.76 -11.81
C GLN A 199 -51.12 -29.50 -10.33
N ASN A 200 -49.85 -29.81 -10.04
CA ASN A 200 -48.92 -29.31 -9.01
C ASN A 200 -48.03 -30.48 -8.57
N ASP A 201 -46.75 -30.53 -8.93
CA ASP A 201 -45.65 -29.55 -8.69
C ASP A 201 -45.22 -29.50 -7.21
N SER A 202 -44.02 -30.03 -6.98
CA SER A 202 -43.23 -29.96 -5.74
C SER A 202 -41.83 -30.54 -5.99
N ASP A 203 -41.06 -29.91 -6.89
CA ASP A 203 -39.62 -30.17 -7.00
C ASP A 203 -38.92 -29.73 -5.69
N SER A 204 -38.63 -30.71 -4.83
CA SER A 204 -38.13 -30.49 -3.47
C SER A 204 -36.61 -30.24 -3.45
N GLN A 205 -36.16 -29.20 -4.17
CA GLN A 205 -34.78 -28.70 -4.11
C GLN A 205 -34.59 -27.71 -2.95
N GLN A 206 -34.28 -28.25 -1.77
CA GLN A 206 -33.69 -27.48 -0.66
C GLN A 206 -32.14 -27.45 -0.72
N PRO A 207 -31.45 -26.54 0.00
CA PRO A 207 -30.58 -25.60 -0.69
C PRO A 207 -29.07 -25.90 -0.61
N ARG A 208 -28.39 -25.90 -1.77
CA ARG A 208 -26.91 -25.97 -1.87
C ARG A 208 -26.17 -24.64 -1.58
N SER A 209 -26.89 -23.58 -1.26
CA SER A 209 -26.39 -22.19 -1.16
C SER A 209 -25.30 -21.97 -0.10
N SER A 210 -25.24 -22.82 0.93
CA SER A 210 -24.22 -22.76 1.99
C SER A 210 -22.79 -22.97 1.47
N SER A 211 -22.61 -23.77 0.41
CA SER A 211 -21.27 -24.13 -0.11
C SER A 211 -20.60 -23.00 -0.92
N THR A 212 -21.33 -22.37 -1.85
CA THR A 212 -20.77 -21.32 -2.71
C THR A 212 -20.49 -20.03 -1.94
N HIS A 213 -21.38 -19.63 -1.03
CA HIS A 213 -21.16 -18.45 -0.20
C HIS A 213 -19.92 -18.62 0.72
N ALA A 214 -19.73 -19.81 1.31
CA ALA A 214 -18.53 -20.11 2.09
C ALA A 214 -17.25 -19.96 1.26
N ARG A 215 -17.23 -20.47 0.02
CA ARG A 215 -16.08 -20.36 -0.91
C ARG A 215 -15.77 -18.91 -1.30
N ILE A 216 -16.79 -18.08 -1.51
CA ILE A 216 -16.64 -16.63 -1.74
C ILE A 216 -16.01 -15.96 -0.51
N GLN A 217 -16.56 -16.18 0.69
CA GLN A 217 -16.01 -15.62 1.93
C GLN A 217 -14.57 -16.07 2.19
N ASP A 218 -14.24 -17.31 1.85
CA ASP A 218 -12.89 -17.85 1.98
C ASP A 218 -11.89 -17.26 0.98
N ALA A 219 -12.31 -17.01 -0.27
CA ALA A 219 -11.52 -16.26 -1.25
C ALA A 219 -11.30 -14.80 -0.81
N LEU A 220 -12.33 -14.15 -0.24
CA LEU A 220 -12.23 -12.80 0.32
C LEU A 220 -11.26 -12.74 1.51
N ARG A 221 -11.34 -13.67 2.46
CA ARG A 221 -10.41 -13.80 3.59
C ARG A 221 -8.96 -14.04 3.11
N SER A 222 -8.78 -14.90 2.11
CA SER A 222 -7.49 -15.13 1.45
C SER A 222 -6.93 -13.82 0.88
N THR A 223 -7.71 -13.13 0.06
CA THR A 223 -7.30 -11.87 -0.59
C THR A 223 -6.99 -10.78 0.43
N ARG A 224 -7.76 -10.66 1.52
CA ARG A 224 -7.47 -9.73 2.64
C ARG A 224 -6.17 -10.06 3.39
N ARG A 225 -5.77 -11.32 3.46
CA ARG A 225 -4.45 -11.72 4.01
C ARG A 225 -3.35 -11.33 3.03
N TRP A 226 -3.42 -11.80 1.78
CA TRP A 226 -2.44 -11.46 0.74
C TRP A 226 -2.31 -9.94 0.53
N ASN A 227 -3.38 -9.16 0.69
CA ASN A 227 -3.31 -7.69 0.59
C ASN A 227 -2.56 -7.02 1.75
N ARG A 228 -2.47 -7.67 2.92
CA ARG A 228 -1.57 -7.25 4.01
C ARG A 228 -0.14 -7.66 3.71
N ASP A 229 0.05 -8.92 3.33
CA ASP A 229 1.37 -9.48 2.98
C ASP A 229 2.03 -8.71 1.81
N ARG A 230 1.25 -8.19 0.85
CA ARG A 230 1.76 -7.36 -0.26
C ARG A 230 2.45 -6.08 0.22
N LYS A 231 2.00 -5.48 1.34
CA LYS A 231 2.55 -4.22 1.87
C LYS A 231 3.94 -4.39 2.47
N THR A 232 4.25 -5.57 3.01
CA THR A 232 5.54 -5.91 3.62
C THR A 232 6.42 -6.74 2.71
N SER A 233 5.88 -7.30 1.62
CA SER A 233 6.62 -8.11 0.66
C SER A 233 7.43 -7.26 -0.33
N SER A 234 8.73 -7.57 -0.42
CA SER A 234 9.67 -7.07 -1.43
C SER A 234 9.63 -7.84 -2.76
N LEU A 235 8.73 -8.82 -2.92
CA LEU A 235 8.61 -9.60 -4.15
C LEU A 235 8.16 -8.73 -5.33
N ALA A 236 8.67 -9.05 -6.52
CA ALA A 236 8.21 -8.47 -7.77
C ALA A 236 6.71 -8.75 -7.99
N GLU A 237 5.98 -7.77 -8.56
CA GLU A 237 4.52 -7.83 -8.76
C GLU A 237 4.06 -9.14 -9.41
N ALA A 238 4.73 -9.55 -10.49
CA ALA A 238 4.40 -10.77 -11.24
C ALA A 238 4.57 -12.03 -10.38
N ALA A 239 5.68 -12.16 -9.65
CA ALA A 239 5.94 -13.30 -8.77
C ALA A 239 4.93 -13.36 -7.60
N PHE A 240 4.56 -12.20 -7.05
CA PHE A 240 3.54 -12.09 -6.01
C PHE A 240 2.14 -12.50 -6.52
N CYS A 241 1.74 -12.00 -7.69
CA CYS A 241 0.46 -12.34 -8.32
C CYS A 241 0.38 -13.83 -8.71
N ALA A 242 1.46 -14.40 -9.25
CA ALA A 242 1.56 -15.83 -9.54
C ALA A 242 1.46 -16.65 -8.25
N GLY A 243 2.13 -16.24 -7.17
CA GLY A 243 2.03 -16.86 -5.85
C GLY A 243 0.59 -16.90 -5.33
N TYR A 244 -0.13 -15.78 -5.39
CA TYR A 244 -1.54 -15.70 -4.99
C TYR A 244 -2.41 -16.64 -5.82
N LEU A 245 -2.31 -16.58 -7.15
CA LEU A 245 -3.16 -17.39 -8.04
C LEU A 245 -2.86 -18.90 -7.94
N ARG A 246 -1.60 -19.29 -7.73
CA ARG A 246 -1.20 -20.69 -7.43
C ARG A 246 -1.71 -21.15 -6.07
N GLN A 247 -1.70 -20.29 -5.05
CA GLN A 247 -2.24 -20.64 -3.74
C GLN A 247 -3.77 -20.73 -3.76
N GLN A 248 -4.43 -19.86 -4.54
CA GLN A 248 -5.88 -19.91 -4.72
C GLN A 248 -6.30 -21.16 -5.51
N SER A 249 -5.57 -21.57 -6.55
CA SER A 249 -5.90 -22.79 -7.31
C SER A 249 -5.71 -24.08 -6.51
N ARG A 250 -4.74 -24.11 -5.58
CA ARG A 250 -4.59 -25.20 -4.60
C ARG A 250 -5.75 -25.30 -3.61
N ARG A 251 -6.40 -24.17 -3.28
CA ARG A 251 -7.52 -24.13 -2.32
C ARG A 251 -8.87 -24.35 -3.00
N ASP A 252 -9.07 -23.74 -4.16
CA ASP A 252 -10.30 -23.82 -4.96
C ASP A 252 -9.97 -23.59 -6.44
N ALA A 253 -9.83 -24.69 -7.19
CA ALA A 253 -9.49 -24.65 -8.60
C ALA A 253 -10.55 -23.93 -9.46
N ARG A 254 -11.85 -24.11 -9.19
CA ARG A 254 -12.92 -23.46 -9.97
C ARG A 254 -12.90 -21.95 -9.74
N MET A 255 -12.79 -21.51 -8.48
CA MET A 255 -12.67 -20.09 -8.12
C MET A 255 -11.40 -19.46 -8.73
N ALA A 256 -10.27 -20.18 -8.73
CA ALA A 256 -9.03 -19.68 -9.32
C ALA A 256 -9.13 -19.49 -10.84
N VAL A 257 -9.72 -20.44 -11.57
CA VAL A 257 -9.96 -20.31 -13.02
C VAL A 257 -10.90 -19.14 -13.31
N PHE A 258 -11.95 -18.98 -12.51
CA PHE A 258 -12.87 -17.85 -12.63
C PHE A 258 -12.15 -16.50 -12.43
N LEU A 259 -11.39 -16.36 -11.34
CA LEU A 259 -10.61 -15.15 -11.06
C LEU A 259 -9.54 -14.88 -12.13
N GLN A 260 -8.87 -15.91 -12.64
CA GLN A 260 -7.91 -15.78 -13.75
C GLN A 260 -8.58 -15.22 -15.01
N ARG A 261 -9.75 -15.74 -15.39
CA ARG A 261 -10.54 -15.23 -16.54
C ARG A 261 -10.98 -13.79 -16.32
N ALA A 262 -11.47 -13.44 -15.13
CA ALA A 262 -11.88 -12.08 -14.82
C ALA A 262 -10.70 -11.08 -14.82
N VAL A 263 -9.54 -11.48 -14.28
CA VAL A 263 -8.28 -10.72 -14.35
C VAL A 263 -7.81 -10.56 -15.81
N GLN A 264 -7.89 -11.62 -16.63
CA GLN A 264 -7.55 -11.54 -18.04
C GLN A 264 -8.46 -10.56 -18.79
N ARG A 265 -9.80 -10.63 -18.59
CA ARG A 265 -10.76 -9.65 -19.15
C ARG A 265 -10.36 -8.21 -18.77
N ARG A 266 -10.05 -7.95 -17.50
CA ARG A 266 -9.65 -6.63 -17.01
C ARG A 266 -8.33 -6.14 -17.63
N VAL A 267 -7.32 -7.01 -17.74
CA VAL A 267 -6.03 -6.65 -18.34
C VAL A 267 -6.17 -6.38 -19.83
N GLN A 268 -6.94 -7.19 -20.57
CA GLN A 268 -7.25 -6.97 -21.98
C GLN A 268 -7.92 -5.60 -22.20
N ALA A 269 -8.86 -5.19 -21.34
CA ALA A 269 -9.52 -3.89 -21.42
C ALA A 269 -8.55 -2.69 -21.29
N ARG A 270 -7.37 -2.85 -20.68
CA ARG A 270 -6.33 -1.80 -20.63
C ARG A 270 -5.49 -1.69 -21.90
N PHE A 271 -5.54 -2.70 -22.77
CA PHE A 271 -4.73 -2.80 -23.99
C PHE A 271 -5.63 -2.98 -25.22
N PRO A 272 -6.51 -2.01 -25.52
CA PRO A 272 -7.38 -2.07 -26.70
C PRO A 272 -6.54 -2.28 -27.96
N GLY A 273 -6.99 -3.20 -28.82
CA GLY A 273 -6.27 -3.58 -30.04
C GLY A 273 -5.16 -4.63 -29.88
N ARG A 274 -4.87 -5.12 -28.67
CA ARG A 274 -3.94 -6.27 -28.46
C ARG A 274 -4.67 -7.47 -27.88
N THR A 275 -4.78 -8.55 -28.64
CA THR A 275 -5.30 -9.85 -28.21
C THR A 275 -4.31 -10.56 -27.29
N LEU A 276 -4.29 -10.16 -26.01
CA LEU A 276 -3.51 -10.83 -24.97
C LEU A 276 -4.09 -12.22 -24.68
N ARG A 277 -3.51 -13.25 -25.30
CA ARG A 277 -3.77 -14.67 -25.06
C ARG A 277 -2.56 -15.31 -24.37
N PRO A 278 -2.32 -15.03 -23.08
CA PRO A 278 -1.21 -15.63 -22.35
C PRO A 278 -1.32 -17.15 -22.36
N ARG A 279 -0.21 -17.83 -22.68
CA ARG A 279 -0.10 -19.29 -22.76
C ARG A 279 0.23 -19.91 -21.41
N SER A 280 0.69 -19.11 -20.45
CA SER A 280 1.00 -19.54 -19.08
C SER A 280 0.50 -18.54 -18.03
N LEU A 281 0.39 -19.00 -16.78
CA LEU A 281 0.09 -18.14 -15.65
C LEU A 281 1.14 -17.04 -15.47
N ASP A 282 2.41 -17.34 -15.75
CA ASP A 282 3.52 -16.42 -15.52
C ASP A 282 3.55 -15.32 -16.60
N GLU A 283 3.16 -15.64 -17.84
CA GLU A 283 2.95 -14.66 -18.91
C GLU A 283 1.77 -13.71 -18.60
N LEU A 284 0.67 -14.25 -18.05
CA LEU A 284 -0.43 -13.41 -17.52
C LEU A 284 0.09 -12.52 -16.39
N CYS A 285 0.81 -13.09 -15.41
CA CYS A 285 1.28 -12.36 -14.24
C CYS A 285 2.34 -11.29 -14.57
N ALA A 286 3.07 -11.40 -15.67
CA ALA A 286 3.95 -10.33 -16.18
C ALA A 286 3.20 -9.04 -16.55
N LEU A 287 1.89 -9.12 -16.84
CA LEU A 287 1.03 -8.00 -17.24
C LEU A 287 0.04 -7.58 -16.15
N VAL A 288 -0.17 -8.43 -15.14
CA VAL A 288 -1.05 -8.20 -13.99
C VAL A 288 -0.31 -7.48 -12.87
N ARG A 289 -0.93 -6.45 -12.32
CA ARG A 289 -0.52 -5.79 -11.08
C ARG A 289 -1.41 -6.27 -9.95
N TRP A 290 -0.95 -6.19 -8.70
CA TRP A 290 -1.78 -6.58 -7.55
C TRP A 290 -3.08 -5.77 -7.47
N ALA A 291 -3.06 -4.52 -7.93
CA ALA A 291 -4.24 -3.67 -8.04
C ALA A 291 -5.32 -4.23 -8.98
N ASP A 292 -4.95 -4.92 -10.06
CA ASP A 292 -5.93 -5.51 -10.99
C ASP A 292 -6.62 -6.72 -10.35
N ILE A 293 -5.88 -7.56 -9.61
CA ILE A 293 -6.44 -8.68 -8.84
C ILE A 293 -7.40 -8.16 -7.77
N ARG A 294 -6.98 -7.16 -6.99
CA ARG A 294 -7.83 -6.56 -5.94
C ARG A 294 -9.14 -6.04 -6.52
N ALA A 295 -9.07 -5.26 -7.61
CA ALA A 295 -10.26 -4.70 -8.24
C ALA A 295 -11.19 -5.79 -8.82
N VAL A 296 -10.66 -6.88 -9.39
CA VAL A 296 -11.49 -8.03 -9.80
C VAL A 296 -12.17 -8.70 -8.61
N VAL A 297 -11.47 -8.87 -7.49
CA VAL A 297 -12.09 -9.43 -6.27
C VAL A 297 -13.17 -8.48 -5.72
N GLU A 298 -12.96 -7.17 -5.77
CA GLU A 298 -13.97 -6.18 -5.35
C GLU A 298 -15.19 -6.16 -6.29
N ASP A 299 -14.97 -6.10 -7.60
CA ASP A 299 -16.04 -6.06 -8.58
C ASP A 299 -16.85 -7.37 -8.62
N VAL A 300 -16.21 -8.54 -8.49
CA VAL A 300 -16.84 -9.83 -8.79
C VAL A 300 -17.06 -10.74 -7.56
N LEU A 301 -16.46 -10.45 -6.40
CA LEU A 301 -16.74 -11.16 -5.14
C LEU A 301 -17.39 -10.29 -4.05
N LEU A 302 -17.54 -8.97 -4.28
CA LEU A 302 -18.25 -8.07 -3.34
C LEU A 302 -19.42 -7.31 -3.98
N ARG A 303 -19.30 -6.85 -5.23
CA ARG A 303 -20.36 -6.06 -5.89
C ARG A 303 -21.36 -6.93 -6.64
N ASP A 304 -20.87 -7.79 -7.54
CA ASP A 304 -21.72 -8.68 -8.33
C ASP A 304 -21.25 -10.13 -8.22
N THR A 305 -21.91 -10.88 -7.34
CA THR A 305 -21.63 -12.30 -7.11
C THR A 305 -22.42 -13.22 -8.04
N THR A 306 -23.30 -12.70 -8.91
CA THR A 306 -24.18 -13.53 -9.74
C THR A 306 -23.39 -14.40 -10.72
N ASP A 307 -22.44 -13.79 -11.43
CA ASP A 307 -21.44 -14.42 -12.32
C ASP A 307 -20.68 -15.57 -11.61
N VAL A 308 -20.35 -15.38 -10.32
CA VAL A 308 -19.63 -16.39 -9.51
C VAL A 308 -20.55 -17.52 -9.06
N MET A 309 -21.77 -17.19 -8.65
CA MET A 309 -22.75 -18.20 -8.25
C MET A 309 -23.15 -19.08 -9.44
N ALA A 310 -23.32 -18.51 -10.63
CA ALA A 310 -23.52 -19.25 -11.87
C ALA A 310 -22.29 -20.12 -12.23
N ALA A 311 -21.07 -19.58 -12.15
CA ALA A 311 -19.86 -20.32 -12.50
C ALA A 311 -19.45 -21.42 -11.50
N LEU A 312 -19.93 -21.36 -10.25
CA LEU A 312 -19.60 -22.32 -9.19
C LEU A 312 -20.75 -23.24 -8.79
N GLY A 313 -21.99 -22.91 -9.15
CA GLY A 313 -23.24 -23.55 -8.71
C GLY A 313 -23.71 -24.78 -9.49
N VAL A 314 -22.86 -25.39 -10.31
CA VAL A 314 -23.09 -26.68 -10.99
C VAL A 314 -22.44 -27.84 -10.21
#